data_AF-A0A7L4NWF7-F1
#
_entry.id   AF-A0A7L4NWF7-F1
#
_cell.length_a   1.000
_cell.length_b   1.000
_cell.length_c   1.000
_cell.angle_alpha   90.00
_cell.angle_beta   90.00
_cell.angle_gamma   90.00
#
_symmetry.space_group_name_H-M   'P 1'
#
loop_
_entity.id
_entity.type
_entity.pdbx_description
1 polymer ?
#
loop_
_entity_poly.entity_id
_entity_poly.type
_entity_poly.pdbx_seq_one_letter_code
_entity_poly.pdbx_strand_id
1 'polypeptide(L)'
;MVDWKAVIIGFILTIVLGLLLGIFVGNIASSIGFFIATIITGYLAGGGPSNGALHGALTAILGGIIVAIIAALIGSTLVTITAGAALGITTGVIAIIIIIVAYAIVGAIGGAIGGLLNRKSV
;
A
#
# COMPACT_ATOMS: atom_id res chain seq x y z
N MET A 1 -10.77 11.70 13.05
CA MET A 1 -9.39 11.90 13.49
C MET A 1 -8.60 10.68 13.05
N VAL A 2 -7.32 10.80 12.67
CA VAL A 2 -6.54 9.65 12.19
C VAL A 2 -6.08 8.81 13.38
N ASP A 3 -6.51 7.56 13.44
CA ASP A 3 -5.98 6.52 14.31
C ASP A 3 -4.68 5.97 13.70
N TRP A 4 -3.55 6.55 14.12
CA TRP A 4 -2.23 6.15 13.69
C TRP A 4 -1.87 4.72 14.11
N LYS A 5 -2.48 4.19 15.18
CA LYS A 5 -2.23 2.80 15.60
C LYS A 5 -2.78 1.84 14.55
N ALA A 6 -4.00 2.08 14.06
CA ALA A 6 -4.59 1.31 12.98
C ALA A 6 -3.73 1.38 11.70
N VAL A 7 -3.29 2.58 11.32
CA VAL A 7 -2.43 2.80 10.14
C VAL A 7 -1.10 2.07 10.24
N ILE A 8 -0.42 2.13 11.39
CA ILE A 8 0.88 1.48 11.59
C ILE A 8 0.74 -0.04 11.58
N ILE A 9 -0.28 -0.60 12.23
CA ILE A 9 -0.56 -2.04 12.20
C ILE A 9 -0.83 -2.48 10.76
N GLY A 10 -1.69 -1.76 10.04
CA GLY A 10 -1.96 -1.98 8.64
C GLY A 10 -0.72 -1.95 7.77
N PHE A 11 0.14 -0.96 7.98
CA PHE A 11 1.39 -0.80 7.24
C PHE A 11 2.32 -2.00 7.47
N ILE A 12 2.48 -2.44 8.72
CA ILE A 12 3.26 -3.65 9.03
C ILE A 12 2.65 -4.86 8.31
N LEU A 13 1.32 -5.00 8.30
CA LEU A 13 0.63 -6.08 7.58
C LEU A 13 0.83 -6.00 6.07
N THR A 14 0.88 -4.81 5.46
CA THR A 14 1.17 -4.69 4.01
C THR A 14 2.54 -5.27 3.68
N ILE A 15 3.53 -5.05 4.54
CA ILE A 15 4.87 -5.63 4.38
C ILE A 15 4.82 -7.13 4.62
N VAL A 16 4.29 -7.58 5.75
CA VAL A 16 4.31 -9.00 6.12
C VAL A 16 3.49 -9.84 5.14
N LEU A 17 2.22 -9.50 4.89
CA LEU A 17 1.36 -10.26 3.99
C LEU A 17 1.78 -10.10 2.54
N GLY A 18 2.10 -8.87 2.11
CA GLY A 18 2.52 -8.61 0.74
C GLY A 18 3.83 -9.30 0.39
N LEU A 19 4.81 -9.31 1.30
CA LEU A 19 6.12 -9.90 1.07
C LEU A 19 6.08 -11.43 1.18
N LEU A 20 5.42 -11.99 2.21
CA LEU A 20 5.29 -13.44 2.35
C LEU A 20 4.52 -14.04 1.17
N LEU A 21 3.34 -13.50 0.84
CA LEU A 21 2.56 -14.01 -0.28
C LEU A 21 3.28 -13.77 -1.62
N GLY A 22 4.01 -12.66 -1.75
CA GLY A 22 4.84 -12.38 -2.93
C GLY A 22 5.93 -13.41 -3.15
N ILE A 23 6.68 -13.75 -2.09
CA ILE A 23 7.80 -14.70 -2.17
C ILE A 23 7.33 -16.12 -2.47
N PHE A 24 6.27 -16.58 -1.79
CA PHE A 24 5.86 -17.98 -1.87
C PHE A 24 4.87 -18.30 -2.98
N VAL A 25 4.08 -17.31 -3.43
CA VAL A 25 2.98 -17.54 -4.39
C VAL A 25 3.11 -16.64 -5.63
N GLY A 26 3.62 -15.42 -5.47
CA GLY A 26 3.89 -14.49 -6.57
C GLY A 26 3.13 -13.17 -6.48
N ASN A 27 3.28 -12.35 -7.52
CA ASN A 27 2.85 -10.93 -7.53
C ASN A 27 1.35 -10.71 -7.31
N ILE A 28 0.49 -11.60 -7.83
CA ILE A 28 -0.96 -11.50 -7.63
C ILE A 28 -1.29 -11.71 -6.15
N ALA A 29 -0.67 -12.70 -5.51
CA ALA A 29 -0.90 -12.99 -4.10
C ALA A 29 -0.35 -11.88 -3.20
N SER A 30 0.78 -11.26 -3.57
CA SER A 30 1.28 -10.05 -2.91
C SER A 30 0.25 -8.91 -2.91
N SER A 31 -0.37 -8.67 -4.07
CA SER A 31 -1.39 -7.61 -4.24
C SER A 31 -2.65 -7.92 -3.42
N ILE A 32 -3.05 -9.19 -3.34
CA ILE A 32 -4.15 -9.63 -2.47
C ILE A 32 -3.79 -9.42 -1.00
N GLY A 33 -2.57 -9.78 -0.57
CA GLY A 33 -2.10 -9.56 0.80
C GLY A 33 -2.10 -8.09 1.19
N PHE A 34 -1.64 -7.23 0.29
CA PHE A 34 -1.71 -5.78 0.46
C PHE A 34 -3.16 -5.30 0.62
N PHE A 35 -4.07 -5.76 -0.23
CA PHE A 35 -5.49 -5.40 -0.16
C PHE A 35 -6.15 -5.88 1.14
N ILE A 36 -5.83 -7.09 1.60
CA ILE A 36 -6.30 -7.61 2.89
C ILE A 36 -5.78 -6.73 4.04
N ALA A 37 -4.52 -6.32 4.01
CA ALA A 37 -3.96 -5.44 5.03
C ALA A 37 -4.71 -4.11 5.13
N THR A 38 -5.10 -3.50 4.02
CA THR A 38 -5.85 -2.23 4.02
C THR A 38 -7.30 -2.40 4.49
N ILE A 39 -7.93 -3.55 4.22
CA ILE A 39 -9.20 -3.95 4.85
C ILE A 39 -9.05 -4.03 6.37
N ILE A 40 -8.00 -4.69 6.85
CA ILE A 40 -7.73 -4.81 8.29
C ILE A 40 -7.53 -3.42 8.91
N THR A 41 -6.79 -2.51 8.26
CA THR A 41 -6.66 -1.13 8.74
C THR A 41 -8.02 -0.46 8.90
N GLY A 42 -8.87 -0.52 7.87
CA GLY A 42 -10.19 0.09 7.89
C GLY A 42 -11.08 -0.47 8.99
N TYR A 43 -11.00 -1.78 9.19
CA TYR A 43 -11.70 -2.47 10.27
C TYR A 43 -11.22 -1.98 11.65
N LEU A 44 -9.90 -1.91 11.86
CA LEU A 44 -9.31 -1.45 13.12
C LEU A 44 -9.62 0.03 13.41
N ALA A 45 -9.61 0.88 12.39
CA ALA A 45 -9.94 2.30 12.54
C ALA A 45 -11.41 2.55 12.87
N GLY A 46 -12.30 1.64 12.45
CA GLY A 46 -13.74 1.75 12.67
C GLY A 46 -14.35 3.03 12.09
N GLY A 47 -15.50 3.46 12.62
CA GLY A 47 -16.10 4.76 12.25
C GLY A 47 -16.76 4.80 10.86
N GLY A 48 -17.00 3.64 10.23
CA GLY A 48 -17.69 3.52 8.96
C GLY A 48 -16.79 3.65 7.72
N PRO A 49 -17.38 3.55 6.51
CA PRO A 49 -16.64 3.50 5.24
C PRO A 49 -15.74 4.69 4.99
N SER A 50 -16.20 5.92 5.24
CA SER A 50 -15.40 7.12 4.97
C SER A 50 -14.18 7.21 5.87
N ASN A 51 -14.33 6.83 7.15
CA ASN A 51 -13.20 6.79 8.08
C ASN A 51 -12.24 5.67 7.69
N GLY A 52 -12.74 4.47 7.40
CA GLY A 52 -11.94 3.35 6.92
C GLY A 52 -11.16 3.67 5.64
N ALA A 53 -11.78 4.36 4.67
CA ALA A 53 -11.14 4.75 3.42
C ALA A 53 -9.92 5.65 3.64
N LEU A 54 -10.02 6.64 4.52
CA LEU A 54 -8.91 7.52 4.86
C LEU A 54 -7.73 6.74 5.44
N HIS A 55 -7.99 5.82 6.37
CA HIS A 55 -6.93 5.04 7.02
C HIS A 55 -6.31 4.01 6.08
N GLY A 56 -7.13 3.36 5.24
CA GLY A 56 -6.68 2.44 4.21
C GLY A 56 -5.81 3.14 3.16
N ALA A 57 -6.18 4.35 2.73
CA ALA A 57 -5.38 5.16 1.81
C ALA A 57 -4.03 5.54 2.44
N LEU A 58 -4.02 6.03 3.68
CA LEU A 58 -2.78 6.36 4.40
C LEU A 58 -1.86 5.15 4.57
N THR A 59 -2.44 4.01 4.93
CA THR A 59 -1.70 2.73 5.03
C THR A 59 -1.07 2.37 3.69
N ALA A 60 -1.84 2.48 2.61
CA ALA A 60 -1.38 2.12 1.28
C ALA A 60 -0.33 3.09 0.73
N ILE A 61 -0.40 4.37 1.06
CA ILE A 61 0.65 5.35 0.72
C ILE A 61 1.95 4.97 1.43
N LEU A 62 1.91 4.69 2.74
CA LEU A 62 3.09 4.28 3.50
C LEU A 62 3.69 2.97 2.95
N GLY A 63 2.84 1.97 2.69
CA GLY A 63 3.27 0.70 2.10
C GLY A 63 3.84 0.87 0.70
N GLY A 64 3.17 1.66 -0.15
CA GLY A 64 3.57 1.95 -1.52
C GLY A 64 4.92 2.69 -1.60
N ILE A 65 5.19 3.62 -0.67
CA ILE A 65 6.50 4.29 -0.57
C ILE A 65 7.60 3.28 -0.26
N ILE A 66 7.40 2.38 0.72
CA ILE A 66 8.41 1.36 1.06
C ILE A 66 8.65 0.41 -0.11
N VAL A 67 7.58 -0.06 -0.76
CA VAL A 67 7.69 -0.91 -1.96
C VAL A 67 8.43 -0.18 -3.07
N ALA A 68 8.14 1.10 -3.31
CA ALA A 68 8.84 1.91 -4.31
C ALA A 68 10.33 2.08 -3.98
N ILE A 69 10.68 2.30 -2.70
CA ILE A 69 12.08 2.38 -2.25
C ILE A 69 12.80 1.04 -2.48
N ILE A 70 12.19 -0.08 -2.07
CA ILE A 70 12.77 -1.41 -2.26
C ILE A 70 12.96 -1.70 -3.75
N ALA A 71 11.96 -1.42 -4.57
CA ALA A 71 12.02 -1.58 -6.02
C ALA A 71 13.09 -0.67 -6.65
N ALA A 72 13.27 0.56 -6.16
CA ALA A 72 14.31 1.46 -6.64
C ALA A 72 15.72 0.99 -6.24
N LEU A 73 15.90 0.46 -5.03
CA LEU A 73 17.18 -0.10 -4.59
C LEU A 73 17.56 -1.36 -5.37
N ILE A 74 16.61 -2.27 -5.60
CA ILE A 74 16.84 -3.48 -6.41
C ILE A 74 17.02 -3.12 -7.89
N GLY A 75 16.15 -2.26 -8.43
CA GLY A 75 16.12 -1.85 -9.83
C GLY A 75 17.31 -0.97 -10.24
N SER A 76 17.82 -0.11 -9.37
CA SER A 76 19.04 0.68 -9.63
C SER A 76 20.27 -0.22 -9.79
N THR A 77 20.30 -1.37 -9.12
CA THR A 77 21.35 -2.38 -9.30
C THR A 77 21.34 -2.99 -10.72
N LEU A 78 20.16 -3.07 -11.36
CA LEU A 78 19.98 -3.60 -12.74
C LEU A 78 20.14 -2.53 -13.83
N VAL A 79 19.65 -1.30 -13.60
CA VAL A 79 19.64 -0.22 -14.61
C VAL A 79 21.01 0.43 -14.81
N THR A 80 21.91 0.34 -13.82
CA THR A 80 23.27 0.90 -13.95
C THR A 80 24.12 0.16 -15.02
N ILE A 81 23.68 -0.99 -15.52
CA ILE A 81 24.36 -1.78 -16.56
C ILE A 81 23.97 -1.34 -17.99
N THR A 82 22.81 -0.70 -18.19
CA THR A 82 22.32 -0.34 -19.53
C THR A 82 21.53 0.98 -19.55
N ALA A 83 22.18 2.04 -20.05
CA ALA A 83 21.59 3.28 -20.60
C ALA A 83 20.97 4.34 -19.65
N GLY A 84 21.61 5.53 -19.63
CA GLY A 84 20.92 6.83 -19.60
C GLY A 84 20.34 7.33 -18.27
N ALA A 85 21.20 7.58 -17.27
CA ALA A 85 20.80 7.99 -15.92
C ALA A 85 19.92 9.26 -15.82
N ALA A 86 20.01 10.23 -16.74
CA ALA A 86 19.30 11.51 -16.61
C ALA A 86 17.83 11.50 -17.09
N LEU A 87 17.50 10.69 -18.12
CA LEU A 87 16.13 10.55 -18.63
C LEU A 87 15.32 9.49 -17.85
N GLY A 88 16.01 8.56 -17.17
CA GLY A 88 15.40 7.54 -16.29
C GLY A 88 14.91 8.09 -14.94
N ILE A 89 15.51 9.16 -14.41
CA ILE A 89 15.14 9.70 -13.09
C ILE A 89 13.79 10.42 -13.14
N THR A 90 13.57 11.33 -14.11
CA THR A 90 12.32 12.09 -14.20
C THR A 90 11.13 11.21 -14.57
N THR A 91 11.34 10.24 -15.46
CA THR A 91 10.32 9.22 -15.81
C THR A 91 10.03 8.29 -14.63
N GLY A 92 11.07 7.91 -13.87
CA GLY A 92 10.94 7.09 -12.66
C GLY A 92 10.13 7.76 -11.55
N VAL A 93 10.37 9.04 -11.27
CA VAL A 93 9.62 9.77 -10.22
C VAL A 93 8.13 9.87 -10.56
N ILE A 94 7.79 10.22 -11.79
CA ILE A 94 6.39 10.30 -12.24
C ILE A 94 5.72 8.91 -12.14
N ALA A 95 6.41 7.85 -12.57
CA ALA A 95 5.91 6.48 -12.46
C ALA A 95 5.66 6.08 -10.99
N ILE A 96 6.58 6.41 -10.07
CA ILE A 96 6.42 6.15 -8.63
C ILE A 96 5.19 6.88 -8.08
N ILE A 97 5.00 8.14 -8.43
CA ILE A 97 3.83 8.92 -7.97
C ILE A 97 2.54 8.27 -8.47
N ILE A 98 2.46 7.90 -9.75
CA ILE A 98 1.29 7.23 -10.34
C ILE A 98 0.99 5.93 -9.59
N ILE A 99 2.01 5.13 -9.30
CA ILE A 99 1.88 3.87 -8.57
C ILE A 99 1.38 4.09 -7.14
N ILE A 100 1.95 5.07 -6.42
CA ILE A 100 1.51 5.40 -5.05
C ILE A 100 0.04 5.86 -5.05
N VAL A 101 -0.36 6.69 -6.02
CA VAL A 101 -1.76 7.14 -6.16
C VAL A 101 -2.68 5.95 -6.45
N ALA A 102 -2.28 5.04 -7.34
CA ALA A 102 -3.05 3.84 -7.63
C ALA A 102 -3.22 2.97 -6.36
N TYR A 103 -2.14 2.75 -5.60
CA TYR A 103 -2.21 2.03 -4.33
C TYR A 103 -3.07 2.76 -3.29
N ALA A 104 -3.01 4.09 -3.23
CA ALA A 104 -3.84 4.87 -2.33
C ALA A 104 -5.34 4.67 -2.63
N ILE A 105 -5.73 4.61 -3.91
CA ILE A 105 -7.10 4.33 -4.33
C ILE A 105 -7.52 2.91 -3.92
N VAL A 106 -6.70 1.90 -4.23
CA VAL A 106 -6.97 0.51 -3.84
C VAL A 106 -7.04 0.35 -2.32
N GLY A 107 -6.15 1.04 -1.60
CA GLY A 107 -6.12 1.09 -0.15
C GLY A 107 -7.35 1.77 0.44
N ALA A 108 -7.83 2.85 -0.18
CA ALA A 108 -9.08 3.50 0.21
C ALA A 108 -10.28 2.57 0.05
N ILE A 109 -10.33 1.80 -1.03
CA ILE A 109 -11.40 0.81 -1.27
C ILE A 109 -11.35 -0.29 -0.20
N GLY A 110 -10.19 -0.89 0.03
CA GLY A 110 -10.01 -1.91 1.07
C GLY A 110 -10.37 -1.37 2.46
N GLY A 111 -9.86 -0.19 2.80
CA GLY A 111 -10.16 0.50 4.04
C GLY A 111 -11.65 0.80 4.21
N ALA A 112 -12.35 1.23 3.15
CA ALA A 112 -13.79 1.47 3.20
C ALA A 112 -14.57 0.19 3.52
N ILE A 113 -14.19 -0.94 2.90
CA ILE A 113 -14.76 -2.26 3.17
C ILE A 113 -14.52 -2.63 4.64
N GLY A 114 -13.30 -2.48 5.15
CA GLY A 114 -12.98 -2.71 6.55
C GLY A 114 -13.83 -1.87 7.50
N GLY A 115 -13.95 -0.56 7.21
CA GLY A 115 -14.75 0.36 8.02
C GLY A 115 -16.25 0.05 8.00
N LEU A 116 -16.76 -0.51 6.90
CA LEU A 116 -18.12 -1.04 6.82
C LEU A 116 -18.31 -2.27 7.73
N LEU A 117 -17.34 -3.18 7.74
CA LEU A 117 -17.40 -4.42 8.54
C LEU A 117 -17.35 -4.15 10.05
N ASN A 118 -16.73 -3.06 10.49
CA ASN A 118 -16.73 -2.63 11.90
C ASN A 118 -17.73 -1.49 12.19
N ARG A 119 -18.76 -1.33 11.35
CA ARG A 119 -19.81 -0.36 11.62
C ARG A 119 -20.67 -0.87 12.77
N LYS A 120 -20.58 -0.21 13.94
CA LYS A 120 -21.56 -0.41 15.02
C LYS A 120 -22.94 -0.04 14.45
N SER A 121 -23.87 -1.00 14.45
CA SER A 121 -25.27 -0.73 14.17
C SER A 121 -25.79 0.15 15.29
N VAL A 122 -26.07 1.42 14.97
CA VAL A 122 -26.92 2.27 15.80
C VAL A 122 -28.35 1.90 15.50
#